data_AF-A0A1F9RCL2-F1
#
_entry.id   AF-A0A1F9RCL2-F1
#
_cell.length_a   1.000
_cell.length_b   1.000
_cell.length_c   1.000
_cell.angle_alpha   90.00
_cell.angle_beta   90.00
_cell.angle_gamma   90.00
#
_symmetry.space_group_name_H-M   'P 1'
#
loop_
_entity.id
_entity.type
_entity.pdbx_description
1 polymer ?
#
loop_
_entity_poly.entity_id
_entity_poly.type
_entity_poly.pdbx_seq_one_letter_code
_entity_poly.pdbx_strand_id
1 'polypeptide(L)'
;MKIERALQLSAPALRAAAPGAFKKAGLLYLGDEFCQNLVPSPEDFALALAKFPGRVALVTPLLTDAAFDSVEEIIKAQSSPRRRLEVVVNDLGLLHTLKTRYARRVLVSLGRVFAHRVKVMPRSFAAGFLKKHNVKRVELDDPALLPRFEGLGLKVSFHTPFRYVSVTRFCPWERHWPAGCGYACEGRVKELEHPRLPAPLLLKGQAYGLKTGAPPRHPAIDRLVQEPLPAGRRK
;
A
#
# COMPACT_ATOMS: atom_id res chain seq x y z
N MET A 1 -10.39 -0.21 -21.94
CA MET A 1 -10.72 -0.18 -20.50
C MET A 1 -10.17 1.11 -19.90
N LYS A 2 -10.98 1.90 -19.19
CA LYS A 2 -10.51 3.14 -18.56
C LYS A 2 -9.65 2.77 -17.34
N ILE A 3 -8.39 3.23 -17.32
CA ILE A 3 -7.49 3.02 -16.18
C ILE A 3 -7.95 3.90 -15.02
N GLU A 4 -8.19 3.29 -13.85
CA GLU A 4 -8.44 4.00 -12.61
C GLU A 4 -7.14 4.63 -12.09
N ARG A 5 -7.22 5.88 -11.64
CA ARG A 5 -6.09 6.57 -10.99
C ARG A 5 -6.33 6.60 -9.48
N ALA A 6 -5.37 6.09 -8.73
CA ALA A 6 -5.34 6.16 -7.28
C ALA A 6 -4.21 7.09 -6.82
N LEU A 7 -4.44 7.79 -5.72
CA LEU A 7 -3.41 8.56 -5.00
C LEU A 7 -3.19 7.92 -3.64
N GLN A 8 -1.95 7.67 -3.25
CA GLN A 8 -1.63 7.16 -1.92
C GLN A 8 -1.11 8.27 -1.00
N LEU A 9 -1.71 8.41 0.18
CA LEU A 9 -1.32 9.36 1.21
C LEU A 9 -1.23 8.65 2.56
N SER A 10 -0.26 9.08 3.37
CA SER A 10 -0.27 8.82 4.81
C SER A 10 -1.30 9.71 5.53
N ALA A 11 -1.60 9.40 6.79
CA ALA A 11 -2.44 10.27 7.62
C ALA A 11 -1.87 11.70 7.77
N PRO A 12 -0.59 11.91 8.10
CA PRO A 12 0.01 13.26 8.09
C PRO A 12 -0.14 13.98 6.75
N ALA A 13 0.12 13.30 5.62
CA ALA A 13 -0.02 13.89 4.29
C ALA A 13 -1.48 14.26 3.96
N LEU A 14 -2.46 13.44 4.37
CA LEU A 14 -3.88 13.73 4.22
C LEU A 14 -4.28 15.01 4.98
N ARG A 15 -3.78 15.18 6.22
CA ARG A 15 -4.07 16.36 7.03
C ARG A 15 -3.53 17.63 6.34
N ALA A 16 -2.31 17.56 5.82
CA ALA A 16 -1.66 18.65 5.09
C ALA A 16 -2.18 18.86 3.66
N ALA A 17 -2.93 17.91 3.09
CA ALA A 17 -3.40 17.99 1.71
C ALA A 17 -4.35 19.17 1.49
N ALA A 18 -4.01 20.01 0.52
CA ALA A 18 -4.87 21.09 0.02
C ALA A 18 -6.09 20.54 -0.74
N PRO A 19 -7.21 21.29 -0.85
CA PRO A 19 -8.43 20.83 -1.53
C PRO A 19 -8.22 20.33 -2.97
N GLY A 20 -7.22 20.88 -3.67
CA GLY A 20 -6.88 20.50 -5.05
C GLY A 20 -6.05 19.21 -5.20
N ALA A 21 -5.57 18.61 -4.10
CA ALA A 21 -4.65 17.46 -4.13
C ALA A 21 -5.26 16.22 -4.82
N PHE A 22 -6.59 16.13 -4.86
CA PHE A 22 -7.31 14.95 -5.31
C PHE A 22 -7.85 15.03 -6.75
N LYS A 23 -7.67 16.15 -7.46
CA LYS A 23 -8.39 16.46 -8.73
C LYS A 23 -8.34 15.38 -9.82
N LYS A 24 -7.34 14.50 -9.81
CA LYS A 24 -7.15 13.44 -10.83
C LYS A 24 -7.34 12.02 -10.30
N ALA A 25 -7.65 11.85 -9.02
CA ALA A 25 -7.79 10.55 -8.38
C ALA A 25 -9.26 10.14 -8.29
N GLY A 26 -9.57 8.91 -8.73
CA GLY A 26 -10.88 8.27 -8.48
C GLY A 26 -10.91 7.46 -7.19
N LEU A 27 -9.73 7.21 -6.61
CA LEU A 27 -9.53 6.40 -5.41
C LEU A 27 -8.40 6.99 -4.57
N LEU A 28 -8.58 7.01 -3.26
CA LEU A 28 -7.56 7.40 -2.28
C LEU A 28 -7.12 6.16 -1.52
N TYR A 29 -5.82 5.88 -1.54
CA TYR A 29 -5.17 4.91 -0.68
C TYR A 29 -4.72 5.65 0.58
N LEU A 30 -5.28 5.31 1.74
CA LEU A 30 -4.91 5.91 3.01
C LEU A 30 -4.12 4.90 3.86
N GLY A 31 -2.92 5.30 4.24
CA GLY A 31 -1.98 4.49 5.02
C GLY A 31 -0.70 4.20 4.24
N ASP A 32 0.05 3.22 4.72
CA ASP A 32 1.36 2.88 4.19
C ASP A 32 1.57 1.36 4.21
N GLU A 33 2.27 0.84 3.20
CA GLU A 33 2.54 -0.61 3.09
C GLU A 33 3.76 -1.05 3.90
N PHE A 34 4.52 -0.09 4.45
CA PHE A 34 5.87 -0.33 4.95
C PHE A 34 6.05 0.10 6.41
N CYS A 35 5.27 1.07 6.91
CA CYS A 35 5.43 1.62 8.26
C CYS A 35 4.13 1.63 9.07
N GLN A 36 4.11 0.91 10.19
CA GLN A 36 2.94 0.85 11.08
C GLN A 36 2.57 2.19 11.73
N ASN A 37 3.54 3.08 11.93
CA ASN A 37 3.25 4.39 12.50
C ASN A 37 2.48 5.29 11.52
N LEU A 38 2.47 4.96 10.22
CA LEU A 38 1.70 5.67 9.19
C LEU A 38 0.32 5.04 8.93
N VAL A 39 -0.06 4.02 9.70
CA VAL A 39 -1.43 3.50 9.71
C VAL A 39 -2.35 4.62 10.22
N PRO A 40 -3.44 4.95 9.50
CA PRO A 40 -4.35 6.00 9.93
C PRO A 40 -5.09 5.61 11.22
N SER A 41 -5.48 6.58 12.04
CA SER A 41 -6.46 6.34 13.09
C SER A 41 -7.90 6.30 12.52
N PRO A 42 -8.91 5.86 13.30
CA PRO A 42 -10.32 5.98 12.92
C PRO A 42 -10.72 7.41 12.51
N GLU A 43 -10.20 8.43 13.21
CA GLU A 43 -10.45 9.85 12.92
C GLU A 43 -9.80 10.27 11.61
N ASP A 44 -8.56 9.82 11.33
CA ASP A 44 -7.90 10.08 10.05
C ASP A 44 -8.67 9.47 8.88
N PHE A 45 -9.20 8.26 9.08
CA PHE A 45 -10.00 7.61 8.05
C PHE A 45 -11.32 8.34 7.82
N ALA A 46 -12.00 8.78 8.89
CA ALA A 46 -13.21 9.60 8.78
C ALA A 46 -12.92 10.93 8.07
N LEU A 47 -11.80 11.58 8.38
CA LEU A 47 -11.34 12.79 7.69
C LEU A 47 -11.12 12.54 6.19
N ALA A 48 -10.55 11.40 5.82
CA ALA A 48 -10.34 11.04 4.42
C ALA A 48 -11.67 10.92 3.67
N LEU A 49 -12.66 10.26 4.28
CA LEU A 49 -14.01 10.15 3.72
C LEU A 49 -14.72 11.51 3.57
N ALA A 50 -14.45 12.46 4.46
CA ALA A 50 -14.99 13.81 4.38
C ALA A 50 -14.27 14.67 3.32
N LYS A 51 -12.94 14.57 3.22
CA LYS A 51 -12.13 15.34 2.26
C LYS A 51 -12.19 14.80 0.83
N PHE A 52 -12.38 13.49 0.65
CA PHE A 52 -12.32 12.84 -0.64
C PHE A 52 -13.69 12.29 -1.06
N PRO A 53 -14.32 12.85 -2.11
CA PRO A 53 -15.66 12.42 -2.54
C PRO A 53 -15.70 11.03 -3.18
N GLY A 54 -14.53 10.46 -3.51
CA GLY A 54 -14.42 9.13 -4.11
C GLY A 54 -14.31 8.01 -3.07
N ARG A 55 -13.80 6.85 -3.52
CA ARG A 55 -13.59 5.69 -2.65
C ARG A 55 -12.28 5.81 -1.89
N VAL A 56 -12.25 5.37 -0.64
CA VAL A 56 -11.02 5.28 0.17
C VAL A 56 -10.71 3.81 0.44
N ALA A 57 -9.47 3.40 0.19
CA ALA A 57 -8.92 2.09 0.52
C ALA A 57 -7.98 2.23 1.71
N LEU A 58 -8.05 1.30 2.65
CA LEU A 58 -7.12 1.20 3.78
C LEU A 58 -5.87 0.44 3.34
N VAL A 59 -4.71 1.01 3.56
CA VAL A 59 -3.42 0.40 3.23
C VAL A 59 -2.67 0.06 4.50
N THR A 60 -2.30 -1.21 4.66
CA THR A 60 -1.68 -1.70 5.89
C THR A 60 -0.28 -2.29 5.65
N PRO A 61 0.65 -2.08 6.58
CA PRO A 61 1.96 -2.72 6.58
C PRO A 61 1.89 -4.08 7.31
N LEU A 62 3.06 -4.63 7.65
CA LEU A 62 3.14 -5.61 8.74
C LEU A 62 2.77 -4.93 10.06
N LEU A 63 1.95 -5.59 10.88
CA LEU A 63 1.33 -4.99 12.05
C LEU A 63 1.87 -5.61 13.34
N THR A 64 2.12 -4.76 14.35
CA THR A 64 2.13 -5.18 15.77
C THR A 64 0.70 -5.20 16.30
N ASP A 65 0.48 -5.83 17.45
CA ASP A 65 -0.84 -5.95 18.09
C ASP A 65 -1.55 -4.59 18.24
N ALA A 66 -0.88 -3.56 18.77
CA ALA A 66 -1.49 -2.23 18.89
C ALA A 66 -1.91 -1.61 17.54
N ALA A 67 -1.14 -1.83 16.48
CA ALA A 67 -1.48 -1.33 15.15
C ALA A 67 -2.59 -2.19 14.50
N PHE A 68 -2.63 -3.47 14.83
CA PHE A 68 -3.69 -4.39 14.43
C PHE A 68 -5.04 -3.95 15.00
N ASP A 69 -5.09 -3.64 16.30
CA ASP A 69 -6.32 -3.20 16.97
C ASP A 69 -6.88 -1.94 16.31
N SER A 70 -6.03 -0.94 16.07
CA SER A 70 -6.43 0.30 15.39
C SER A 70 -6.97 0.05 13.97
N VAL A 71 -6.34 -0.86 13.20
CA VAL A 71 -6.84 -1.28 11.89
C VAL A 71 -8.19 -1.97 11.99
N GLU A 72 -8.38 -2.86 12.96
CA GLU A 72 -9.66 -3.56 13.17
C GLU A 72 -10.77 -2.59 13.56
N GLU A 73 -10.48 -1.55 14.35
CA GLU A 73 -11.43 -0.47 14.67
C GLU A 73 -11.89 0.28 13.42
N ILE A 74 -10.96 0.66 12.53
CA ILE A 74 -11.29 1.30 11.25
C ILE A 74 -12.18 0.39 10.42
N ILE A 75 -11.82 -0.89 10.27
CA ILE A 75 -12.61 -1.85 9.49
C ILE A 75 -14.00 -2.00 10.11
N LYS A 76 -14.10 -2.11 11.44
CA LYS A 76 -15.38 -2.23 12.16
C LYS A 76 -16.27 -1.01 11.95
N ALA A 77 -15.70 0.19 11.98
CA ALA A 77 -16.45 1.44 11.83
C ALA A 77 -16.84 1.73 10.37
N GLN A 78 -15.95 1.45 9.41
CA GLN A 78 -16.06 1.99 8.05
C GLN A 78 -16.46 0.96 6.98
N SER A 79 -16.59 -0.31 7.35
CA SER A 79 -17.02 -1.37 6.42
C SER A 79 -18.45 -1.83 6.68
N SER A 80 -19.21 -2.19 5.65
CA SER A 80 -20.49 -2.87 5.80
C SER A 80 -20.78 -3.76 4.59
N PRO A 81 -21.79 -4.66 4.65
CA PRO A 81 -22.16 -5.45 3.48
C PRO A 81 -22.61 -4.59 2.28
N ARG A 82 -23.20 -3.40 2.53
CA ARG A 82 -23.63 -2.46 1.49
C ARG A 82 -22.49 -1.58 0.98
N ARG A 83 -21.51 -1.28 1.83
CA ARG A 83 -20.34 -0.46 1.51
C ARG A 83 -19.08 -1.21 1.89
N ARG A 84 -18.59 -2.03 0.95
CA ARG A 84 -17.40 -2.84 1.21
C ARG A 84 -16.15 -1.98 1.19
N LEU A 85 -15.38 -2.04 2.28
CA LEU A 85 -14.09 -1.34 2.39
C LEU A 85 -13.01 -2.13 1.65
N GLU A 86 -12.26 -1.49 0.76
CA GLU A 86 -11.07 -2.10 0.19
C GLU A 86 -9.91 -2.01 1.20
N VAL A 87 -9.25 -3.15 1.45
CA VAL A 87 -8.09 -3.25 2.35
C VAL A 87 -6.93 -3.85 1.56
N VAL A 88 -5.85 -3.08 1.41
CA VAL A 88 -4.56 -3.52 0.90
C VAL A 88 -3.76 -4.09 2.07
N VAL A 89 -3.59 -5.40 2.08
CA VAL A 89 -3.05 -6.13 3.23
C VAL A 89 -1.64 -6.65 2.98
N ASN A 90 -0.74 -6.38 3.93
CA ASN A 90 0.62 -6.94 3.95
C ASN A 90 0.89 -7.92 5.11
N ASP A 91 -0.07 -8.10 6.02
CA ASP A 91 0.03 -8.98 7.19
C ASP A 91 -0.84 -10.25 7.07
N LEU A 92 -0.28 -11.40 7.48
CA LEU A 92 -0.96 -12.70 7.42
C LEU A 92 -2.10 -12.83 8.43
N GLY A 93 -1.91 -12.32 9.64
CA GLY A 93 -2.92 -12.32 10.69
C GLY A 93 -4.10 -11.46 10.28
N LEU A 94 -3.84 -10.28 9.72
CA LEU A 94 -4.92 -9.41 9.24
C LEU A 94 -5.65 -10.07 8.07
N LEU A 95 -4.93 -10.64 7.10
CA LEU A 95 -5.56 -11.35 5.98
C LEU A 95 -6.47 -12.49 6.46
N HIS A 96 -6.06 -13.22 7.48
CA HIS A 96 -6.88 -14.26 8.10
C HIS A 96 -8.13 -13.67 8.75
N THR A 97 -7.98 -12.62 9.56
CA THR A 97 -9.09 -11.93 10.25
C THR A 97 -10.10 -11.32 9.28
N LEU A 98 -9.63 -10.70 8.18
CA LEU A 98 -10.51 -10.20 7.11
C LEU A 98 -11.37 -11.32 6.52
N LYS A 99 -10.78 -12.50 6.31
CA LYS A 99 -11.49 -13.67 5.78
C LYS A 99 -12.47 -14.27 6.79
N THR A 100 -12.14 -14.32 8.08
CA THR A 100 -12.97 -15.02 9.07
C THR A 100 -14.06 -14.13 9.66
N ARG A 101 -13.77 -12.85 9.89
CA ARG A 101 -14.69 -11.91 10.57
C ARG A 101 -15.35 -10.92 9.63
N TYR A 102 -14.69 -10.53 8.53
CA TYR A 102 -15.12 -9.39 7.70
C TYR A 102 -15.36 -9.73 6.23
N ALA A 103 -15.45 -11.00 5.84
CA ALA A 103 -15.43 -11.42 4.43
C ALA A 103 -16.49 -10.76 3.54
N ARG A 104 -17.67 -10.47 4.11
CA ARG A 104 -18.80 -9.81 3.43
C ARG A 104 -18.71 -8.27 3.46
N ARG A 105 -17.83 -7.71 4.29
CA ARG A 105 -17.69 -6.27 4.53
C ARG A 105 -16.43 -5.69 3.87
N VAL A 106 -15.46 -6.51 3.49
CA VAL A 106 -14.22 -6.01 2.86
C VAL A 106 -13.99 -6.58 1.47
N LEU A 107 -13.23 -5.85 0.66
CA LEU A 107 -12.55 -6.30 -0.55
C LEU A 107 -11.06 -6.41 -0.22
N VAL A 108 -10.43 -7.53 -0.59
CA VAL A 108 -9.03 -7.78 -0.23
C VAL A 108 -8.14 -7.62 -1.46
N SER A 109 -7.15 -6.74 -1.31
CA SER A 109 -6.05 -6.50 -2.24
C SER A 109 -4.74 -6.90 -1.56
N LEU A 110 -3.89 -7.67 -2.24
CA LEU A 110 -2.62 -8.10 -1.67
C LEU A 110 -1.56 -7.02 -1.90
N GLY A 111 -1.03 -6.43 -0.83
CA GLY A 111 0.00 -5.40 -0.92
C GLY A 111 1.34 -5.92 -1.48
N ARG A 112 2.24 -5.01 -1.84
CA ARG A 112 3.52 -5.28 -2.50
C ARG A 112 4.44 -6.17 -1.67
N VAL A 113 4.53 -5.90 -0.36
CA VAL A 113 5.37 -6.70 0.56
C VAL A 113 4.91 -8.16 0.55
N PHE A 114 3.60 -8.38 0.54
CA PHE A 114 3.03 -9.71 0.56
C PHE A 114 3.01 -10.37 -0.84
N ALA A 115 2.82 -9.60 -1.91
CA ALA A 115 3.00 -10.06 -3.29
C ALA A 115 4.42 -10.65 -3.50
N HIS A 116 5.44 -10.04 -2.91
CA HIS A 116 6.82 -10.56 -2.90
C HIS A 116 6.98 -11.90 -2.16
N ARG A 117 6.08 -12.28 -1.26
CA ARG A 117 6.07 -13.62 -0.66
C ARG A 117 5.31 -14.61 -1.54
N VAL A 118 4.21 -14.19 -2.15
CA VAL A 118 3.44 -15.06 -3.07
C VAL A 118 4.22 -15.41 -4.34
N LYS A 119 5.12 -14.52 -4.78
CA LYS A 119 5.93 -14.76 -5.98
C LYS A 119 6.80 -16.02 -5.89
N VAL A 120 7.26 -16.38 -4.69
CA VAL A 120 8.13 -17.55 -4.47
C VAL A 120 7.36 -18.84 -4.13
N MET A 121 6.03 -18.77 -3.96
CA MET A 121 5.23 -19.95 -3.67
C MET A 121 5.09 -20.87 -4.91
N PRO A 122 4.86 -22.19 -4.75
CA PRO A 122 4.39 -23.02 -5.85
C PRO A 122 3.10 -22.44 -6.46
N ARG A 123 2.96 -22.48 -7.80
CA ARG A 123 1.84 -21.82 -8.49
C ARG A 123 0.47 -22.34 -8.07
N SER A 124 0.33 -23.66 -7.92
CA SER A 124 -0.91 -24.30 -7.44
C SER A 124 -1.27 -23.86 -6.02
N PHE A 125 -0.28 -23.81 -5.13
CA PHE A 125 -0.46 -23.31 -3.77
C PHE A 125 -0.88 -21.84 -3.75
N ALA A 126 -0.21 -20.98 -4.51
CA ALA A 126 -0.55 -19.56 -4.62
C ALA A 126 -2.00 -19.37 -5.12
N ALA A 127 -2.41 -20.11 -6.16
CA ALA A 127 -3.78 -20.06 -6.68
C ALA A 127 -4.81 -20.47 -5.61
N GLY A 128 -4.56 -21.58 -4.90
CA GLY A 128 -5.42 -22.05 -3.81
C GLY A 128 -5.48 -21.06 -2.63
N PHE A 129 -4.34 -20.50 -2.24
CA PHE A 129 -4.22 -19.51 -1.18
C PHE A 129 -5.02 -18.24 -1.50
N LEU A 130 -4.81 -17.65 -2.68
CA LEU A 130 -5.51 -16.44 -3.11
C LEU A 130 -7.02 -16.66 -3.20
N LYS A 131 -7.46 -17.81 -3.71
CA LYS A 131 -8.88 -18.19 -3.77
C LYS A 131 -9.47 -18.33 -2.36
N LYS A 132 -8.79 -19.04 -1.45
CA LYS A 132 -9.23 -19.28 -0.07
C LYS A 132 -9.43 -17.98 0.72
N HIS A 133 -8.59 -16.97 0.46
CA HIS A 133 -8.66 -15.67 1.12
C HIS A 133 -9.45 -14.61 0.33
N ASN A 134 -10.13 -15.01 -0.75
CA ASN A 134 -10.93 -14.13 -1.60
C ASN A 134 -10.16 -12.90 -2.10
N VAL A 135 -8.86 -13.07 -2.38
CA VAL A 135 -8.02 -12.02 -2.96
C VAL A 135 -8.40 -11.85 -4.43
N LYS A 136 -8.71 -10.63 -4.85
CA LYS A 136 -9.12 -10.30 -6.23
C LYS A 136 -8.16 -9.35 -6.93
N ARG A 137 -7.23 -8.76 -6.19
CA ARG A 137 -6.31 -7.75 -6.67
C ARG A 137 -4.94 -7.92 -6.01
N VAL A 138 -3.89 -7.59 -6.75
CA VAL A 138 -2.52 -7.53 -6.26
C VAL A 138 -1.91 -6.17 -6.60
N GLU A 139 -1.16 -5.63 -5.64
CA GLU A 139 -0.38 -4.41 -5.80
C GLU A 139 1.03 -4.78 -6.26
N LEU A 140 1.46 -4.21 -7.38
CA LEU A 140 2.78 -4.45 -8.00
C LEU A 140 3.45 -3.13 -8.37
N ASP A 141 4.76 -3.15 -8.52
CA ASP A 141 5.58 -2.01 -8.96
C ASP A 141 6.74 -2.42 -9.87
N ASP A 142 6.89 -3.73 -10.09
CA ASP A 142 7.89 -4.34 -10.94
C ASP A 142 7.20 -5.09 -12.08
N PRO A 143 7.39 -4.67 -13.35
CA PRO A 143 6.81 -5.37 -14.50
C PRO A 143 7.21 -6.85 -14.57
N ALA A 144 8.39 -7.21 -14.06
CA ALA A 144 8.86 -8.60 -14.05
C ALA A 144 7.99 -9.52 -13.18
N LEU A 145 7.16 -8.98 -12.30
CA LEU A 145 6.22 -9.76 -11.49
C LEU A 145 4.91 -10.09 -12.22
N LEU A 146 4.59 -9.42 -13.33
CA LEU A 146 3.31 -9.63 -14.03
C LEU A 146 3.10 -11.10 -14.46
N PRO A 147 4.06 -11.79 -15.12
CA PRO A 147 3.86 -13.16 -15.57
C PRO A 147 3.57 -14.14 -14.42
N ARG A 148 4.03 -13.82 -13.21
CA ARG A 148 3.80 -14.65 -12.03
C ARG A 148 2.33 -14.67 -11.61
N PHE A 149 1.61 -13.57 -11.81
CA PHE A 149 0.21 -13.40 -11.41
C PHE A 149 -0.77 -13.56 -12.58
N GLU A 150 -0.28 -13.66 -13.82
CA GLU A 150 -1.09 -14.01 -14.99
C GLU A 150 -1.83 -15.33 -14.80
N GLY A 151 -3.05 -15.41 -15.31
CA GLY A 151 -3.91 -16.60 -15.21
C GLY A 151 -4.47 -16.90 -13.81
N LEU A 152 -4.14 -16.10 -12.79
CA LEU A 152 -4.72 -16.25 -11.43
C LEU A 152 -6.06 -15.53 -11.25
N GLY A 153 -6.58 -14.88 -12.30
CA GLY A 153 -7.84 -14.13 -12.27
C GLY A 153 -7.79 -12.86 -11.41
N LEU A 154 -6.59 -12.33 -11.16
CA LEU A 154 -6.37 -11.13 -10.37
C LEU A 154 -6.37 -9.87 -11.25
N LYS A 155 -6.89 -8.78 -10.71
CA LYS A 155 -6.61 -7.42 -11.20
C LYS A 155 -5.29 -6.92 -10.63
N VAL A 156 -4.62 -6.03 -11.36
CA VAL A 156 -3.35 -5.45 -10.94
C VAL A 156 -3.50 -3.95 -10.74
N SER A 157 -3.07 -3.50 -9.56
CA SER A 157 -2.74 -2.10 -9.31
C SER A 157 -1.24 -1.92 -9.46
N PHE A 158 -0.82 -0.96 -10.29
CA PHE A 158 0.60 -0.72 -10.54
C PHE A 158 1.06 0.59 -9.90
N HIS A 159 2.02 0.51 -8.98
CA HIS A 159 2.55 1.65 -8.23
C HIS A 159 3.68 2.35 -8.97
N THR A 160 3.66 3.68 -8.90
CA THR A 160 4.71 4.56 -9.43
C THR A 160 4.90 5.77 -8.52
N PRO A 161 6.09 6.39 -8.49
CA PRO A 161 7.30 6.08 -9.24
C PRO A 161 8.33 5.29 -8.39
N PHE A 162 7.87 4.50 -7.40
CA PHE A 162 8.72 3.80 -6.44
C PHE A 162 8.52 2.28 -6.54
N ARG A 163 9.62 1.54 -6.80
CA ARG A 163 9.68 0.08 -6.78
C ARG A 163 10.28 -0.39 -5.47
N TYR A 164 9.47 -1.08 -4.69
CA TYR A 164 9.85 -1.77 -3.48
C TYR A 164 10.94 -2.82 -3.74
N VAL A 165 11.98 -2.77 -2.91
CA VAL A 165 13.05 -3.78 -2.87
C VAL A 165 13.04 -4.50 -1.52
N SER A 166 13.01 -3.73 -0.42
CA SER A 166 13.04 -4.27 0.94
C SER A 166 12.40 -3.30 1.94
N VAL A 167 12.03 -3.79 3.12
CA VAL A 167 11.49 -3.00 4.24
C VAL A 167 12.24 -3.35 5.52
N THR A 168 12.40 -2.38 6.40
CA THR A 168 12.93 -2.56 7.76
C THR A 168 11.91 -2.15 8.81
N ARG A 169 11.82 -2.88 9.92
CA ARG A 169 11.00 -2.43 11.07
C ARG A 169 11.71 -1.38 11.94
N PHE A 170 13.04 -1.31 11.87
CA PHE A 170 13.80 -0.24 12.52
C PHE A 170 13.66 1.03 11.68
N CYS A 171 13.19 2.13 12.26
CA CYS A 171 13.01 3.38 11.55
C CYS A 171 14.36 4.07 11.30
N PRO A 172 14.84 4.19 10.05
CA PRO A 172 16.12 4.82 9.77
C PRO A 172 16.10 6.35 9.91
N TRP A 173 14.91 6.95 9.95
CA TRP A 173 14.73 8.40 10.07
C TRP A 173 14.76 8.88 11.52
N GLU A 174 14.23 8.08 12.44
CA GLU A 174 14.09 8.41 13.86
C GLU A 174 14.99 7.56 14.76
N ARG A 175 15.65 6.54 14.19
CA ARG A 175 16.61 5.64 14.85
C ARG A 175 16.04 4.83 16.02
N HIS A 176 14.78 4.42 15.91
CA HIS A 176 14.11 3.60 16.92
C HIS A 176 13.21 2.51 16.29
N TRP A 177 12.84 1.52 17.11
CA TRP A 177 11.74 0.59 16.84
C TRP A 177 10.39 1.29 17.03
N PRO A 178 9.22 0.75 16.63
CA PRO A 178 8.02 1.57 16.48
C PRO A 178 7.42 2.07 17.82
N ALA A 179 7.96 3.17 18.34
CA ALA A 179 7.53 3.90 19.50
C ALA A 179 7.87 5.39 19.30
N GLY A 180 6.97 6.31 19.67
CA GLY A 180 7.25 7.75 19.69
C GLY A 180 7.59 8.39 18.34
N CYS A 181 6.94 7.97 17.24
CA CYS A 181 7.26 8.47 15.90
C CYS A 181 6.85 9.94 15.71
N GLY A 182 7.81 10.80 15.38
CA GLY A 182 7.60 12.21 15.02
C GLY A 182 7.30 12.45 13.54
N TYR A 183 7.11 11.37 12.76
CA TYR A 183 6.89 11.41 11.31
C TYR A 183 7.99 12.11 10.53
N ALA A 184 9.24 12.10 11.01
CA ALA A 184 10.31 12.82 10.33
C ALA A 184 10.42 12.37 8.85
N CYS A 185 10.15 11.11 8.53
CA CYS A 185 10.18 10.61 7.14
C CYS A 185 9.15 11.23 6.17
N GLU A 186 8.09 11.88 6.67
CA GLU A 186 6.97 12.33 5.86
C GLU A 186 7.40 13.36 4.80
N GLY A 187 6.93 13.17 3.57
CA GLY A 187 7.33 14.02 2.44
C GLY A 187 8.83 14.02 2.14
N ARG A 188 9.62 13.07 2.67
CA ARG A 188 11.06 12.97 2.42
C ARG A 188 11.43 11.65 1.76
N VAL A 189 12.45 11.72 0.91
CA VAL A 189 13.11 10.55 0.31
C VAL A 189 14.60 10.79 0.43
N LYS A 190 15.35 9.78 0.85
CA LYS A 190 16.81 9.83 0.92
C LYS A 190 17.39 8.87 -0.13
N GLU A 191 18.30 9.36 -0.95
CA GLU A 191 19.09 8.52 -1.84
C GLU A 191 20.25 7.90 -1.06
N LEU A 192 20.44 6.59 -1.24
CA LEU A 192 21.49 5.79 -0.65
C LEU A 192 22.36 5.21 -1.77
N GLU A 193 23.62 5.58 -1.78
CA GLU A 193 24.59 5.16 -2.79
C GLU A 193 25.64 4.24 -2.15
N HIS A 194 26.10 3.25 -2.91
CA HIS A 194 27.20 2.39 -2.52
C HIS A 194 27.87 1.80 -3.77
N PRO A 195 29.21 1.65 -3.82
CA PRO A 195 29.92 1.13 -5.00
C PRO A 195 29.48 -0.26 -5.49
N ARG A 196 28.86 -1.05 -4.61
CA ARG A 196 28.33 -2.40 -4.93
C ARG A 196 26.86 -2.40 -5.38
N LEU A 197 26.19 -1.26 -5.37
CA LEU A 197 24.80 -1.16 -5.85
C LEU A 197 24.80 -0.73 -7.32
N PRO A 198 24.01 -1.38 -8.19
CA PRO A 198 23.94 -1.02 -9.60
C PRO A 198 23.23 0.32 -9.85
N ALA A 199 22.51 0.83 -8.86
CA ALA A 199 21.83 2.13 -8.88
C ALA A 199 21.58 2.62 -7.43
N PRO A 200 21.38 3.94 -7.22
CA PRO A 200 20.99 4.47 -5.90
C PRO A 200 19.68 3.86 -5.41
N LEU A 201 19.65 3.46 -4.13
CA LEU A 201 18.42 3.06 -3.45
C LEU A 201 17.71 4.31 -2.91
N LEU A 202 16.40 4.34 -3.06
CA LEU A 202 15.52 5.32 -2.46
C LEU A 202 15.03 4.80 -1.11
N LEU A 203 15.34 5.52 -0.04
CA LEU A 203 14.74 5.31 1.27
C LEU A 203 13.54 6.22 1.43
N LYS A 204 12.34 5.65 1.58
CA LYS A 204 11.08 6.33 1.86
C LYS A 204 10.38 5.65 3.03
N GLY A 205 10.18 6.38 4.14
CA GLY A 205 9.69 5.78 5.38
C GLY A 205 10.59 4.61 5.82
N GLN A 206 10.00 3.42 5.91
CA GLN A 206 10.70 2.18 6.26
C GLN A 206 11.09 1.31 5.04
N ALA A 207 10.77 1.74 3.82
CA ALA A 207 11.05 1.01 2.60
C ALA A 207 12.31 1.51 1.89
N TYR A 208 13.05 0.55 1.36
CA TYR A 208 14.09 0.73 0.37
C TYR A 208 13.52 0.35 -0.99
N GLY A 209 13.78 1.18 -1.99
CA GLY A 209 13.29 0.95 -3.33
C GLY A 209 14.16 1.56 -4.40
N LEU A 210 13.68 1.47 -5.63
CA LEU A 210 14.28 2.07 -6.81
C LEU A 210 13.26 3.00 -7.46
N LYS A 211 13.73 3.96 -8.25
CA LYS A 211 12.83 4.74 -9.10
C LYS A 211 12.26 3.83 -10.19
N THR A 212 10.94 3.77 -10.35
CA THR A 212 10.32 3.10 -11.49
C THR A 212 10.32 3.99 -12.73
N GLY A 213 10.40 3.34 -13.88
CA GLY A 213 10.06 3.98 -15.16
C GLY A 213 8.55 4.14 -15.33
N ALA A 214 8.13 4.37 -16.58
CA ALA A 214 6.72 4.40 -16.92
C ALA A 214 6.03 3.05 -16.61
N PRO A 215 4.77 3.06 -16.16
CA PRO A 215 4.04 1.82 -15.91
C PRO A 215 3.88 1.04 -17.24
N PRO A 216 4.00 -0.31 -17.21
CA PRO A 216 3.89 -1.11 -18.41
C PRO A 216 2.44 -1.13 -18.92
N ARG A 217 2.27 -1.32 -20.23
CA ARG A 217 0.95 -1.60 -20.81
C ARG A 217 0.66 -3.08 -20.66
N HIS A 218 -0.33 -3.43 -19.84
CA HIS A 218 -0.70 -4.81 -19.61
C HIS A 218 -2.22 -4.94 -19.36
N PRO A 219 -2.93 -5.93 -19.92
CA PRO A 219 -4.40 -6.04 -19.81
C PRO A 219 -4.91 -6.26 -18.37
N ALA A 220 -4.08 -6.84 -17.49
CA ALA A 220 -4.43 -7.00 -16.08
C ALA A 220 -4.30 -5.71 -15.26
N ILE A 221 -3.55 -4.71 -15.75
CA ILE A 221 -3.39 -3.42 -15.08
C ILE A 221 -4.61 -2.56 -15.40
N ASP A 222 -5.46 -2.38 -14.39
CA ASP A 222 -6.65 -1.52 -14.47
C ASP A 222 -6.57 -0.33 -13.52
N ARG A 223 -5.54 -0.27 -12.67
CA ARG A 223 -5.32 0.82 -11.70
C ARG A 223 -3.85 1.24 -11.70
N LEU A 224 -3.61 2.55 -11.75
CA LEU A 224 -2.31 3.16 -11.48
C LEU A 224 -2.35 3.87 -10.13
N VAL A 225 -1.44 3.50 -9.24
CA VAL A 225 -1.30 4.10 -7.91
C VAL A 225 -0.13 5.07 -7.95
N GLN A 226 -0.44 6.34 -7.73
CA GLN A 226 0.55 7.39 -7.61
C GLN A 226 0.92 7.56 -6.14
N GLU A 227 2.20 7.41 -5.86
CA GLU A 227 2.79 7.84 -4.61
C GLU A 227 3.44 9.21 -4.80
N PRO A 228 3.16 10.19 -3.93
CA PRO A 228 3.94 11.42 -3.90
C PRO A 228 5.39 11.07 -3.60
N LEU A 229 6.30 11.53 -4.46
CA LEU A 229 7.68 11.76 -4.07
C LEU A 229 7.82 13.27 -3.83
N PRO A 230 8.61 13.71 -2.83
CA PRO A 230 9.03 15.09 -2.78
C PRO A 230 9.62 15.48 -4.12
N ALA A 231 9.28 16.68 -4.61
CA ALA A 231 10.02 17.29 -5.69
C ALA A 231 11.48 17.29 -5.24
N GLY A 232 12.34 16.53 -5.94
CA GLY A 232 13.73 16.39 -5.55
C GLY A 232 14.31 17.79 -5.37
N ARG A 233 14.89 18.08 -4.21
CA ARG A 233 15.80 19.23 -4.13
C ARG A 233 16.86 18.94 -5.17
N ARG A 234 16.86 19.70 -6.28
CA ARG A 234 18.07 19.84 -7.08
C ARG A 234 19.12 20.32 -6.06
N LYS A 235 20.09 19.46 -5.77
CA LYS A 235 21.29 19.90 -5.06
C LYS A 235 21.94 21.01 -5.88
#